data_AF-A0A170XIK8-F1
#
_entry.id   AF-A0A170XIK8-F1
#
_cell.length_a   1.000
_cell.length_b   1.000
_cell.length_c   1.000
_cell.angle_alpha   90.00
_cell.angle_beta   90.00
_cell.angle_gamma   90.00
#
_symmetry.space_group_name_H-M   'P 1'
#
loop_
_entity.id
_entity.type
_entity.pdbx_description
1 polymer ?
#
loop_
_entity_poly.entity_id
_entity_poly.type
_entity_poly.pdbx_seq_one_letter_code
_entity_poly.pdbx_strand_id
1 'polypeptide(L)'
;NPHNLSHLLIQGLDSKDKSILDSVLMRRDPKIIQETVTRLPVHALVPLVQELKNMMHRKTLSTIIATEWLKTVLREHASQLLADPSVQTHLSSVQSLVEAILCLLGPLGSLSGRLTHILQQLDTESQGWRNLADSLEPVVLYQEQDSSDDGGSIVDGDYESEDKWDELSDEQLDSEPSS
;
A
#
# COMPACT_ATOMS: atom_id res chain seq x y z
N ASN A 1 0.81 27.23 9.70
CA ASN A 1 1.17 27.93 10.95
C ASN A 1 0.88 26.99 12.12
N PRO A 2 1.91 26.51 12.85
CA PRO A 2 1.75 25.47 13.88
C PRO A 2 0.79 25.85 15.02
N HIS A 3 0.75 27.14 15.39
CA HIS A 3 -0.20 27.63 16.39
C HIS A 3 -1.65 27.42 15.96
N ASN A 4 -1.97 27.62 14.68
CA ASN A 4 -3.32 27.36 14.18
C ASN A 4 -3.64 25.85 14.22
N LEU A 5 -2.66 24.99 13.94
CA LEU A 5 -2.84 23.54 13.91
C LEU A 5 -3.07 22.93 15.29
N SER A 6 -2.39 23.42 16.34
CA SER A 6 -2.63 22.92 17.70
C SER A 6 -4.04 23.24 18.18
N HIS A 7 -4.56 24.43 17.85
CA HIS A 7 -5.93 24.83 18.16
C HIS A 7 -6.96 24.01 17.38
N LEU A 8 -6.74 23.81 16.06
CA LEU A 8 -7.60 22.95 15.25
C LEU A 8 -7.60 21.49 15.74
N LEU A 9 -6.44 20.99 16.19
CA LEU A 9 -6.36 19.64 16.73
C LEU A 9 -7.16 19.50 18.02
N ILE A 10 -7.03 20.45 18.95
CA ILE A 10 -7.83 20.46 20.19
C ILE A 10 -9.31 20.54 19.85
N GLN A 11 -9.70 21.44 18.95
CA GLN A 11 -11.09 21.57 18.51
C GLN A 11 -11.62 20.25 17.92
N GLY A 12 -10.85 19.61 17.02
CA GLY A 12 -11.24 18.34 16.41
C GLY A 12 -11.34 17.20 17.41
N LEU A 13 -10.50 17.18 18.45
CA LEU A 13 -10.54 16.18 19.52
C LEU A 13 -11.76 16.37 20.43
N ASP A 14 -12.06 17.61 20.80
CA ASP A 14 -13.21 17.96 21.65
C ASP A 14 -14.54 17.72 20.92
N SER A 15 -14.64 18.10 19.65
CA SER A 15 -15.83 17.91 18.83
C SER A 15 -15.96 16.53 18.20
N LYS A 16 -14.89 15.73 18.22
CA LYS A 16 -14.75 14.46 17.48
C LYS A 16 -15.02 14.58 15.97
N ASP A 17 -14.75 15.76 15.41
CA ASP A 17 -14.92 16.03 13.98
C ASP A 17 -13.75 15.43 13.17
N LYS A 18 -14.06 14.35 12.45
CA LYS A 18 -13.09 13.62 11.62
C LYS A 18 -12.50 14.49 10.50
N SER A 19 -13.26 15.43 9.95
CA SER A 19 -12.77 16.28 8.86
C SER A 19 -11.67 17.23 9.35
N ILE A 20 -11.86 17.81 10.54
CA ILE A 20 -10.87 18.67 11.20
C ILE A 20 -9.66 17.84 11.60
N LEU A 21 -9.88 16.68 12.22
CA LEU A 21 -8.81 15.77 12.62
C LEU A 21 -7.96 15.35 11.43
N ASP A 22 -8.57 14.94 10.32
CA ASP A 22 -7.84 14.54 9.11
C ASP A 22 -7.06 15.72 8.50
N SER A 23 -7.60 16.96 8.57
CA SER A 23 -6.91 18.17 8.08
C SER A 23 -5.59 18.49 8.81
N VAL A 24 -5.44 17.98 10.04
CA VAL A 24 -4.25 18.16 10.88
C VAL A 24 -3.40 16.90 10.93
N LEU A 25 -4.00 15.76 11.28
CA LEU A 25 -3.31 14.49 11.53
C LEU A 25 -2.77 13.83 10.25
N MET A 26 -3.22 14.21 9.05
CA MET A 26 -2.64 13.72 7.79
C MET A 26 -1.33 14.41 7.39
N ARG A 27 -0.84 15.37 8.18
CA ARG A 27 0.44 16.04 7.92
C ARG A 27 1.62 15.14 8.31
N ARG A 28 2.66 15.13 7.47
CA ARG A 28 3.88 14.28 7.63
C ARG A 28 5.16 15.06 7.91
N ASP A 29 5.12 16.39 7.88
CA ASP A 29 6.33 17.17 8.13
C ASP A 29 6.70 17.03 9.61
N PRO A 30 7.85 16.40 9.94
CA PRO A 30 8.23 16.13 11.33
C PRO A 30 8.36 17.41 12.17
N LYS A 31 8.76 18.54 11.55
CA LYS A 31 8.85 19.82 12.25
C LYS A 31 7.45 20.33 12.63
N ILE A 32 6.50 20.25 11.70
CA ILE A 32 5.12 20.66 11.95
C ILE A 32 4.49 19.78 13.03
N ILE A 33 4.70 18.46 12.98
CA ILE A 33 4.20 17.53 13.99
C ILE A 33 4.74 17.90 15.36
N GLN A 34 6.07 18.07 15.49
CA GLN A 34 6.70 18.43 16.76
C GLN A 34 6.22 19.79 17.31
N GLU A 35 6.20 20.82 16.47
CA GLU A 35 5.74 22.16 16.86
C GLU A 35 4.25 22.18 17.25
N THR A 36 3.45 21.29 16.68
CA THR A 36 2.02 21.14 17.02
C THR A 36 1.87 20.41 18.36
N VAL A 37 2.57 19.28 18.54
CA VAL A 37 2.48 18.41 19.73
C VAL A 37 3.03 19.09 20.98
N THR A 38 4.15 19.80 20.89
CA THR A 38 4.77 20.52 22.02
C THR A 38 3.85 21.57 22.65
N ARG A 39 2.88 22.08 21.90
CA ARG A 39 1.93 23.11 22.33
C ARG A 39 0.62 22.54 22.88
N LEU A 40 0.45 21.22 22.86
CA LEU A 40 -0.80 20.60 23.30
C LEU A 40 -0.93 20.63 24.84
N PRO A 41 -2.11 20.96 25.36
CA PRO A 41 -2.41 20.84 26.78
C PRO A 41 -2.61 19.38 27.17
N VAL A 42 -2.38 19.06 28.45
CA VAL A 42 -2.42 17.68 28.98
C VAL A 42 -3.76 16.98 28.73
N HIS A 43 -4.88 17.70 28.82
CA HIS A 43 -6.22 17.13 28.62
C HIS A 43 -6.44 16.60 27.19
N ALA A 44 -5.73 17.13 26.19
CA ALA A 44 -5.85 16.72 24.80
C ALA A 44 -5.01 15.46 24.47
N LEU A 45 -4.07 15.06 25.35
CA LEU A 45 -3.13 13.98 25.06
C LEU A 45 -3.82 12.61 25.00
N VAL A 46 -4.69 12.28 25.95
CA VAL A 46 -5.40 10.99 25.97
C VAL A 46 -6.35 10.84 24.78
N PRO A 47 -7.23 11.83 24.46
CA PRO A 47 -8.05 11.80 23.25
C PRO A 47 -7.21 11.66 21.98
N LEU A 48 -6.05 12.33 21.91
CA LEU A 48 -5.15 12.21 20.77
C LEU A 48 -4.60 10.78 20.62
N VAL A 49 -4.11 10.18 21.71
CA VAL A 49 -3.60 8.79 21.68
C VAL A 49 -4.71 7.81 21.25
N GLN A 50 -5.94 8.03 21.70
CA GLN A 50 -7.09 7.24 21.28
C GLN A 50 -7.34 7.35 19.77
N GLU A 51 -7.30 8.56 19.20
CA GLU A 51 -7.52 8.74 17.76
C GLU A 51 -6.36 8.20 16.93
N LEU A 52 -5.11 8.39 17.37
CA LEU A 52 -3.95 7.81 16.71
C LEU A 52 -4.02 6.28 16.68
N LYS A 53 -4.43 5.65 17.79
CA LYS A 53 -4.72 4.21 17.83
C LYS A 53 -5.77 3.83 16.78
N ASN A 54 -6.88 4.56 16.70
CA ASN A 54 -7.92 4.30 15.69
C ASN A 54 -7.37 4.43 14.26
N MET A 55 -6.54 5.44 14.00
CA MET A 55 -5.89 5.66 12.71
C MET A 55 -4.93 4.52 12.32
N MET A 56 -4.26 3.91 13.29
CA MET A 56 -3.36 2.77 13.05
C MET A 56 -4.08 1.51 12.58
N HIS A 57 -5.36 1.34 12.94
CA HIS A 57 -6.20 0.23 12.48
C HIS A 57 -6.86 0.46 11.11
N ARG A 58 -6.60 1.59 10.42
CA ARG A 58 -7.18 1.90 9.09
C ARG A 58 -6.28 1.37 7.96
N LYS A 59 -5.89 2.26 7.02
CA LYS A 59 -5.06 1.95 5.84
C LYS A 59 -3.57 2.16 6.16
N THR A 60 -2.68 1.50 5.40
CA THR A 60 -1.21 1.57 5.57
C THR A 60 -0.66 3.00 5.72
N LEU A 61 -1.09 3.93 4.86
CA LEU A 61 -0.64 5.32 4.93
C LEU A 61 -1.04 5.98 6.25
N SER A 62 -2.26 5.74 6.73
CA SER A 62 -2.75 6.25 8.02
C SER A 62 -1.92 5.69 9.18
N THR A 63 -1.57 4.41 9.14
CA THR A 63 -0.72 3.76 10.15
C THR A 63 0.68 4.38 10.21
N ILE A 64 1.30 4.63 9.05
CA ILE A 64 2.63 5.28 8.99
C ILE A 64 2.58 6.66 9.64
N ILE A 65 1.62 7.49 9.24
CA ILE A 65 1.48 8.85 9.76
C ILE A 65 1.15 8.82 11.25
N ALA A 66 0.18 8.02 11.67
CA ALA A 66 -0.20 7.89 13.08
C ALA A 66 0.98 7.44 13.96
N THR A 67 1.87 6.59 13.42
CA THR A 67 3.10 6.17 14.11
C THR A 67 4.06 7.33 14.33
N GLU A 68 4.24 8.22 13.34
CA GLU A 68 5.09 9.41 13.46
C GLU A 68 4.55 10.38 14.52
N TRP A 69 3.24 10.63 14.50
CA TRP A 69 2.55 11.42 15.51
C TRP A 69 2.69 10.81 16.91
N LEU A 70 2.42 9.51 17.05
CA LEU A 70 2.49 8.82 18.35
C LEU A 70 3.92 8.83 18.92
N LYS A 71 4.93 8.58 18.09
CA LYS A 71 6.35 8.69 18.50
C LYS A 71 6.68 10.08 19.04
N THR A 72 6.13 11.12 18.41
CA THR A 72 6.37 12.51 18.81
C THR A 72 5.64 12.84 20.12
N VAL A 73 4.38 12.41 20.26
CA VAL A 73 3.59 12.54 21.48
C VAL A 73 4.29 11.87 22.67
N LEU A 74 4.78 10.64 22.48
CA LEU A 74 5.52 9.92 23.51
C LEU A 74 6.84 10.63 23.86
N ARG A 75 7.56 11.16 22.86
CA ARG A 75 8.82 11.87 23.10
C ARG A 75 8.61 13.14 23.93
N GLU A 76 7.58 13.93 23.63
CA GLU A 76 7.36 15.24 24.26
C GLU A 76 6.57 15.15 25.58
N HIS A 77 5.71 14.14 25.75
CA HIS A 77 4.75 14.09 26.87
C HIS A 77 4.72 12.73 27.62
N ALA A 78 5.76 11.90 27.54
CA ALA A 78 5.80 10.59 28.20
C ALA A 78 5.45 10.64 29.70
N SER A 79 6.00 11.60 30.45
CA SER A 79 5.76 11.70 31.90
C SER A 79 4.29 11.98 32.23
N GLN A 80 3.63 12.83 31.44
CA GLN A 80 2.23 13.20 31.60
C GLN A 80 1.31 12.03 31.24
N LEU A 81 1.65 11.30 30.18
CA LEU A 81 0.91 10.10 29.77
C LEU A 81 1.04 8.96 30.79
N LEU A 82 2.25 8.70 31.29
CA LEU A 82 2.49 7.63 32.28
C LEU A 82 1.79 7.88 33.62
N ALA A 83 1.48 9.13 33.95
CA ALA A 83 0.71 9.48 35.13
C ALA A 83 -0.78 9.11 35.02
N ASP A 84 -1.31 8.95 33.81
CA ASP A 84 -2.71 8.61 33.58
C ASP A 84 -2.88 7.11 33.27
N PRO A 85 -3.56 6.32 34.14
CA PRO A 85 -3.75 4.90 33.90
C PRO A 85 -4.65 4.60 32.69
N SER A 86 -5.51 5.53 32.26
CA SER A 86 -6.41 5.32 31.13
C SER A 86 -5.68 5.11 29.81
N VAL A 87 -4.54 5.79 29.62
CA VAL A 87 -3.73 5.69 28.40
C VAL A 87 -3.12 4.31 28.22
N GLN A 88 -2.89 3.57 29.32
CA GLN A 88 -2.24 2.26 29.27
C GLN A 88 -3.01 1.29 28.36
N THR A 89 -4.34 1.30 28.43
CA THR A 89 -5.18 0.45 27.57
C THR A 89 -5.02 0.76 26.08
N HIS A 90 -4.86 2.03 25.72
CA HIS A 90 -4.63 2.46 24.35
C HIS A 90 -3.23 2.08 23.87
N LEU A 91 -2.21 2.26 24.71
CA LEU A 91 -0.83 1.89 24.40
C LEU A 91 -0.67 0.36 24.28
N SER A 92 -1.35 -0.43 25.12
CA SER A 92 -1.37 -1.89 24.97
C SER A 92 -1.97 -2.32 23.64
N SER A 93 -3.06 -1.68 23.19
CA SER A 93 -3.64 -1.95 21.86
C SER A 93 -2.66 -1.63 20.72
N VAL A 94 -1.92 -0.52 20.83
CA VAL A 94 -0.89 -0.17 19.85
C VAL A 94 0.26 -1.19 19.88
N GLN A 95 0.69 -1.62 21.07
CA GLN A 95 1.72 -2.63 21.23
C GLN A 95 1.31 -3.95 20.56
N SER A 96 0.08 -4.43 20.80
CA SER A 96 -0.43 -5.65 20.15
C SER A 96 -0.47 -5.53 18.62
N LEU A 97 -0.79 -4.34 18.09
CA LEU A 97 -0.73 -4.08 16.65
C LEU A 97 0.71 -4.17 16.12
N VAL A 98 1.68 -3.60 16.83
CA VAL A 98 3.10 -3.68 16.45
C VAL A 98 3.57 -5.13 16.47
N GLU A 99 3.23 -5.89 17.52
CA GLU A 99 3.55 -7.33 17.62
C GLU A 99 2.94 -8.13 16.46
N ALA A 100 1.68 -7.85 16.10
CA ALA A 100 1.04 -8.49 14.95
C ALA A 100 1.81 -8.21 13.65
N ILE A 101 2.19 -6.95 13.39
CA ILE A 101 2.97 -6.59 12.19
C ILE A 101 4.34 -7.31 12.19
N LEU A 102 5.01 -7.38 13.35
CA LEU A 102 6.30 -8.06 13.46
C LEU A 102 6.18 -9.57 13.16
N CYS A 103 5.10 -10.22 13.60
CA CYS A 103 4.83 -11.62 13.29
C CYS A 103 4.66 -11.88 11.78
N LEU A 104 4.16 -10.90 11.01
CA LEU A 104 4.00 -11.03 9.56
C LEU A 104 5.30 -10.80 8.77
N LEU A 105 6.32 -10.18 9.38
CA LEU A 105 7.53 -9.79 8.67
C LEU A 105 8.30 -10.99 8.09
N GLY A 106 8.44 -12.07 8.87
CA GLY A 106 9.12 -13.30 8.44
C GLY A 106 8.41 -14.00 7.27
N PRO A 107 7.11 -14.34 7.39
CA PRO A 107 6.32 -14.91 6.30
C PRO A 107 6.32 -14.05 5.03
N LEU A 108 6.18 -12.73 5.16
CA LEU A 108 6.18 -11.81 4.02
C LEU A 108 7.54 -11.74 3.34
N GLY A 109 8.63 -11.70 4.11
CA GLY A 109 10.00 -11.76 3.57
C GLY A 109 10.26 -13.07 2.83
N SER A 110 9.81 -14.20 3.37
CA SER A 110 9.91 -15.51 2.72
C SER A 110 9.13 -15.56 1.40
N LEU A 111 7.93 -14.99 1.37
CA LEU A 111 7.12 -14.88 0.15
C LEU A 111 7.80 -13.99 -0.90
N SER A 112 8.27 -12.81 -0.49
CA SER A 112 9.01 -11.88 -1.36
C SER A 112 10.24 -12.53 -1.97
N GLY A 113 10.98 -13.33 -1.19
CA GLY A 113 12.15 -14.06 -1.68
C GLY A 113 11.79 -15.10 -2.74
N ARG A 114 10.73 -15.89 -2.53
CA ARG A 114 10.24 -16.85 -3.53
C ARG A 114 9.78 -16.18 -4.82
N LEU A 115 9.03 -15.07 -4.71
CA LEU A 115 8.60 -14.29 -5.87
C LEU A 115 9.78 -13.73 -6.65
N THR A 116 10.77 -13.16 -5.96
CA THR A 116 12.00 -12.66 -6.58
C THR A 116 12.73 -13.77 -7.33
N HIS A 117 12.79 -14.97 -6.74
CA HIS A 117 13.42 -16.13 -7.38
C HIS A 117 12.68 -16.55 -8.66
N ILE A 118 11.34 -16.62 -8.64
CA ILE A 118 10.53 -16.96 -9.82
C ILE A 118 10.72 -15.92 -10.92
N LEU A 119 10.72 -14.63 -10.58
CA LEU A 119 10.95 -13.55 -11.55
C LEU A 119 12.35 -13.67 -12.20
N GLN A 120 13.38 -13.98 -11.40
CA GLN A 120 14.74 -14.22 -11.92
C GLN A 120 14.82 -15.45 -12.85
N GLN A 121 14.06 -16.51 -12.56
CA GLN A 121 13.99 -17.69 -13.44
C GLN A 121 13.36 -17.36 -14.79
N LEU A 122 12.25 -16.61 -14.80
CA LEU A 122 11.59 -16.17 -16.04
C LEU A 122 12.49 -15.28 -16.90
N ASP A 123 13.21 -14.34 -16.27
CA ASP A 123 14.18 -13.50 -16.95
C ASP A 123 15.30 -14.35 -17.55
N THR A 124 15.86 -15.30 -16.79
CA THR A 124 16.95 -16.18 -17.26
C THR A 124 16.49 -17.08 -18.40
N GLU A 125 15.28 -17.63 -18.33
CA GLU A 125 14.70 -18.46 -19.40
C GLU A 125 14.50 -17.64 -20.68
N SER A 126 13.96 -16.41 -20.58
CA SER A 126 13.82 -15.52 -21.74
C SER A 126 15.17 -15.18 -22.40
N GLN A 127 16.24 -15.04 -21.60
CA GLN A 127 17.61 -14.88 -22.11
C GLN A 127 18.15 -16.20 -22.68
N GLY A 128 17.80 -17.34 -22.09
CA GLY A 128 18.17 -18.67 -22.59
C GLY A 128 17.61 -18.94 -23.99
N TRP A 129 16.34 -18.61 -24.25
CA TRP A 129 15.73 -18.68 -25.58
C TRP A 129 16.39 -17.73 -26.58
N ARG A 130 16.70 -16.49 -26.17
CA ARG A 130 17.42 -15.52 -27.03
C ARG A 130 18.84 -15.99 -27.36
N ASN A 131 19.57 -16.49 -26.37
CA ASN A 131 20.93 -17.01 -26.56
C ASN A 131 20.94 -18.31 -27.39
N LEU A 132 19.92 -19.17 -27.25
CA LEU A 132 19.78 -20.36 -28.08
C LEU A 132 19.42 -19.99 -29.53
N ALA A 133 18.54 -19.00 -29.73
CA ALA A 133 18.21 -18.48 -31.05
C ALA A 133 19.43 -17.81 -31.74
N ASP A 134 20.26 -17.08 -31.00
CA ASP A 134 21.52 -16.50 -31.52
C ASP A 134 22.62 -17.55 -31.75
N SER A 135 22.57 -18.67 -31.04
CA SER A 135 23.52 -19.79 -31.16
C SER A 135 23.11 -20.84 -32.21
N LEU A 136 21.86 -20.82 -32.68
CA LEU A 136 21.39 -21.63 -33.78
C LEU A 136 21.81 -20.97 -35.09
N GLU A 137 22.93 -21.40 -35.64
CA GLU A 137 23.33 -21.05 -37.01
C GLU A 137 22.19 -21.46 -37.97
N PRO A 138 21.71 -20.57 -38.86
CA PRO A 138 20.58 -20.88 -39.72
C PRO A 138 20.92 -22.07 -40.61
N VAL A 139 20.32 -23.23 -40.32
CA VAL A 139 20.48 -24.41 -41.18
C VAL A 139 19.68 -24.15 -42.45
N VAL A 140 20.37 -23.71 -43.50
CA VAL A 140 19.83 -23.62 -44.85
C VAL A 140 19.64 -25.05 -45.36
N LEU A 141 18.43 -25.56 -45.19
CA LEU A 141 18.00 -26.79 -45.85
C LEU A 141 17.89 -26.48 -47.34
N TYR A 142 18.88 -26.91 -48.12
CA TYR A 142 18.74 -26.98 -49.57
C TYR A 142 17.70 -28.04 -49.88
N GLN A 143 16.47 -27.61 -50.08
CA GLN A 143 15.44 -28.45 -50.68
C GLN A 143 15.82 -28.55 -52.16
N GLU A 144 16.45 -29.67 -52.54
CA GLU A 144 16.66 -30.00 -53.94
C GLU A 144 15.29 -29.96 -54.61
N GLN A 145 15.10 -28.96 -55.48
CA GLN A 145 13.93 -28.86 -56.33
C GLN A 145 14.00 -30.01 -57.32
N ASP A 146 13.47 -31.16 -56.93
CA ASP A 146 12.99 -32.13 -57.89
C ASP A 146 11.81 -31.47 -58.61
N SER A 147 12.13 -30.94 -59.79
CA SER A 147 11.22 -30.43 -60.79
C SER A 147 10.20 -31.52 -61.15
N SER A 148 9.04 -31.49 -60.50
CA SER A 148 7.83 -32.10 -61.04
C SER A 148 6.64 -31.19 -60.79
N ASP A 149 6.26 -30.50 -61.86
CA ASP A 149 4.96 -29.89 -62.10
C ASP A 149 3.84 -30.91 -61.83
N ASP A 150 3.06 -30.71 -60.76
CA ASP A 150 1.62 -31.02 -60.73
C ASP A 150 0.95 -30.28 -59.57
N GLY A 151 -0.24 -29.75 -59.83
CA GLY A 151 -0.92 -28.78 -58.99
C GLY A 151 -1.66 -29.37 -57.77
N GLY A 152 -2.02 -28.49 -56.84
CA GLY A 152 -3.00 -28.84 -55.81
C GLY A 152 -2.98 -27.99 -54.55
N SER A 153 -3.71 -26.87 -54.59
CA SER A 153 -4.51 -26.28 -53.51
C SER A 153 -4.09 -26.53 -52.05
N ILE A 154 -3.60 -25.49 -51.36
CA ILE A 154 -3.69 -25.40 -49.90
C ILE A 154 -4.48 -24.13 -49.55
N VAL A 155 -5.56 -24.40 -48.83
CA VAL A 155 -6.63 -23.52 -48.37
C VAL A 155 -6.08 -22.38 -47.52
N ASP A 156 -6.38 -21.15 -47.94
CA ASP A 156 -6.28 -19.95 -47.11
C ASP A 156 -7.40 -20.03 -46.06
N GLY A 157 -7.05 -20.46 -44.86
CA GLY A 157 -7.92 -20.44 -43.70
C GLY A 157 -7.48 -19.32 -42.80
N ASP A 158 -7.90 -18.08 -43.10
CA ASP A 158 -7.73 -16.94 -42.21
C ASP A 158 -8.70 -17.09 -41.04
N TYR A 159 -8.14 -17.17 -39.84
CA TYR A 159 -8.84 -17.37 -38.58
C TYR A 159 -9.30 -15.99 -38.10
N GLU A 160 -10.61 -15.73 -38.17
CA GLU A 160 -11.21 -14.55 -37.56
C GLU A 160 -10.95 -14.56 -36.04
N SER A 161 -10.11 -13.62 -35.59
CA SER A 161 -9.84 -13.35 -34.17
C SER A 161 -11.02 -12.60 -33.58
N GLU A 162 -11.96 -13.32 -32.95
CA GLU A 162 -13.03 -12.75 -32.13
C GLU A 162 -12.47 -12.22 -30.79
N ASP A 163 -11.82 -11.06 -30.81
CA ASP A 163 -11.56 -10.28 -29.60
C ASP A 163 -12.80 -9.45 -29.24
N LYS A 164 -13.71 -10.08 -28.48
CA LYS A 164 -14.85 -9.40 -27.86
C LYS A 164 -14.89 -9.68 -26.36
N TRP A 165 -13.97 -9.07 -25.62
CA TRP A 165 -14.09 -8.91 -24.17
C TRP A 165 -15.03 -7.74 -23.89
N ASP A 166 -16.32 -8.02 -23.98
CA ASP A 166 -17.37 -7.11 -23.52
C ASP A 166 -17.26 -6.92 -21.99
N GLU A 167 -17.23 -5.64 -21.61
CA GLU A 167 -17.93 -5.06 -20.46
C GLU A 167 -17.62 -5.60 -19.06
N LEU A 168 -16.77 -4.87 -18.35
CA LEU A 168 -17.07 -4.50 -16.97
C LEU A 168 -17.05 -2.97 -16.88
N SER A 169 -18.22 -2.37 -17.17
CA SER A 169 -18.50 -0.98 -16.86
C SER A 169 -18.65 -0.85 -15.34
N ASP A 170 -17.75 -0.09 -14.72
CA ASP A 170 -17.85 0.36 -13.34
C ASP A 170 -19.08 1.27 -13.20
N GLU A 171 -20.20 0.72 -12.72
CA GLU A 171 -21.30 1.52 -12.18
C GLU A 171 -21.06 1.79 -10.68
N GLN A 172 -20.38 2.90 -10.40
CA GLN A 172 -20.70 3.71 -9.24
C GLN A 172 -21.72 4.75 -9.69
N LEU A 173 -22.86 4.87 -8.99
CA LEU A 173 -23.43 6.14 -8.54
C LEU A 173 -24.68 5.90 -7.66
N ASP A 174 -24.55 6.42 -6.43
CA ASP A 174 -25.55 6.79 -5.40
C ASP A 174 -27.04 6.51 -5.60
N SER A 175 -27.69 6.07 -4.51
CA SER A 175 -28.92 6.69 -3.97
C SER A 175 -29.33 6.06 -2.62
N GLU A 176 -29.05 6.75 -1.50
CA GLU A 176 -30.08 6.92 -0.45
C GLU A 176 -31.11 7.95 -0.97
N PRO A 177 -32.40 7.97 -0.56
CA PRO A 177 -32.81 7.85 0.85
C PRO A 177 -34.18 7.18 1.13
N SER A 178 -34.48 7.09 2.44
CA SER A 178 -35.80 7.11 3.08
C SER A 178 -36.60 5.81 3.21
N SER A 179 -36.66 5.29 4.44
CA SER A 179 -37.88 5.25 5.28
C SER A 179 -37.52 5.03 6.74
#